data_AF-A0A928Q8M2-F1
#
_entry.id   AF-A0A928Q8M2-F1
#
_cell.length_a   1.000
_cell.length_b   1.000
_cell.length_c   1.000
_cell.angle_alpha   90.00
_cell.angle_beta   90.00
_cell.angle_gamma   90.00
#
_symmetry.space_group_name_H-M   'P 1'
#
loop_
_entity.id
_entity.type
_entity.pdbx_description
1 polymer ?
#
loop_
_entity_poly.entity_id
_entity_poly.type
_entity_poly.pdbx_seq_one_letter_code
_entity_poly.pdbx_strand_id
1 'polypeptide(L)'
;MLQGRKMQMTKNEFILQLRNNLSDLSQEDIQKSVDYYSEMIDDRMEDGLTEEEAVEAIGSVDEISHQILMDTPLPKLVKAKVTPKREMKGWEILLIVLGFPIWFPLLIAAASVVFAVFVTIWSVIISLYAVVFSLFVAASGCLVAMFAEFNAGNMAHGALALGASFICAGTAILLFLLFNQIAKLIIRLCKLIINAIKSCFVKKGIS
;
A
#
# COMPACT_ATOMS: atom_id res chain seq x y z
N MET A 1 9.32 -1.05 68.34
CA MET A 1 10.34 -1.86 67.65
C MET A 1 9.62 -3.05 67.01
N LEU A 2 9.17 -2.90 65.77
CA LEU A 2 8.58 -3.99 65.00
C LEU A 2 9.69 -4.50 64.10
N GLN A 3 10.35 -5.57 64.54
CA GLN A 3 11.28 -6.35 63.74
C GLN A 3 10.49 -6.83 62.52
N GLY A 4 10.68 -6.14 61.39
CA GLY A 4 10.06 -6.52 60.13
C GLY A 4 10.43 -7.97 59.84
N ARG A 5 9.43 -8.81 59.64
CA ARG A 5 9.58 -10.21 59.25
C ARG A 5 10.44 -10.24 57.97
N LYS A 6 11.75 -10.47 58.12
CA LYS A 6 12.62 -10.85 57.00
C LYS A 6 11.98 -12.10 56.40
N MET A 7 11.38 -11.98 55.23
CA MET A 7 10.96 -13.14 54.46
C MET A 7 12.26 -13.80 54.02
N GLN A 8 12.68 -14.83 54.76
CA GLN A 8 13.72 -15.72 54.32
C GLN A 8 13.26 -16.28 52.98
N MET A 9 13.99 -15.91 51.93
CA MET A 9 13.67 -16.28 50.57
C MET A 9 14.70 -17.31 50.11
N THR A 10 14.21 -18.36 49.48
CA THR A 10 15.09 -19.37 48.86
C THR A 10 15.72 -18.80 47.59
N LYS A 11 16.82 -19.38 47.11
CA LYS A 11 17.47 -19.02 45.85
C LYS A 11 16.50 -19.07 44.68
N ASN A 12 15.63 -20.09 44.66
CA ASN A 12 14.62 -20.25 43.62
C ASN A 12 13.59 -19.10 43.64
N GLU A 13 13.15 -18.68 44.82
CA GLU A 13 12.24 -17.55 44.98
C GLU A 13 12.91 -16.23 44.60
N PHE A 14 14.17 -16.04 45.00
CA PHE A 14 14.98 -14.89 44.61
C PHE A 14 15.09 -14.76 43.09
N ILE A 15 15.48 -15.85 42.40
CA ILE A 15 15.62 -15.87 40.94
C ILE A 15 14.27 -15.59 40.25
N LEU A 16 13.18 -16.16 40.76
CA LEU A 16 11.85 -15.96 40.19
C LEU A 16 11.41 -14.49 40.32
N GLN A 17 11.63 -13.87 41.48
CA GLN A 17 11.32 -12.46 41.70
C GLN A 17 12.22 -11.54 40.87
N LEU A 18 13.52 -11.86 40.76
CA LEU A 18 14.46 -11.10 39.93
C LEU A 18 14.04 -11.12 38.45
N ARG A 19 13.62 -12.27 37.92
CA ARG A 19 13.08 -12.39 36.55
C ARG A 19 11.84 -11.54 36.34
N ASN A 20 10.94 -11.48 37.32
CA ASN A 20 9.72 -10.69 37.22
C ASN A 20 10.03 -9.19 37.22
N ASN A 21 10.92 -8.73 38.10
CA ASN A 21 11.30 -7.31 38.18
C ASN A 21 12.10 -6.86 36.95
N LEU A 22 12.84 -7.76 36.31
CA LEU A 22 13.62 -7.48 35.09
C LEU A 22 12.84 -7.73 33.78
N SER A 23 11.51 -7.91 33.84
CA SER A 23 10.69 -8.26 32.66
C SER A 23 10.71 -7.24 31.52
N ASP A 24 11.18 -6.01 31.78
CA ASP A 24 11.38 -4.96 30.78
C ASP A 24 12.66 -5.11 29.94
N LEU A 25 13.55 -6.04 30.31
CA LEU A 25 14.80 -6.34 29.59
C LEU A 25 14.65 -7.45 28.53
N SER A 26 15.66 -7.60 27.69
CA SER A 26 15.72 -8.71 26.74
C SER A 26 15.91 -10.04 27.50
N GLN A 27 15.41 -11.16 26.94
CA GLN A 27 15.56 -12.48 27.58
C GLN A 27 17.03 -12.88 27.79
N GLU A 28 17.92 -12.41 26.91
CA GLU A 28 19.37 -12.65 27.05
C GLU A 28 19.95 -11.88 28.25
N ASP A 29 19.54 -10.63 28.45
CA ASP A 29 20.02 -9.82 29.56
C ASP A 29 19.44 -10.32 30.90
N ILE A 30 18.15 -10.71 30.93
CA ILE A 30 17.53 -11.33 32.11
C ILE A 30 18.29 -12.59 32.51
N GLN A 31 18.62 -13.46 31.56
CA GLN A 31 19.33 -14.71 31.85
C GLN A 31 20.75 -14.43 32.37
N LYS A 32 21.49 -13.49 31.76
CA LYS A 32 22.82 -13.09 32.24
C LYS A 32 22.80 -12.56 33.68
N SER A 33 21.82 -11.71 34.02
CA SER A 33 21.67 -11.21 35.38
C SER A 33 21.33 -12.34 36.35
N VAL A 34 20.40 -13.22 35.99
CA VAL A 34 20.03 -14.39 36.82
C VAL A 34 21.23 -15.31 37.04
N ASP A 35 22.01 -15.61 36.01
CA ASP A 35 23.17 -16.49 36.11
C ASP A 35 24.23 -15.89 37.03
N TYR A 36 24.52 -14.60 36.88
CA TYR A 36 25.49 -13.89 37.71
C TYR A 36 25.12 -13.92 39.21
N TYR A 37 23.88 -13.60 39.55
CA TYR A 37 23.45 -13.63 40.95
C TYR A 37 23.26 -15.06 41.47
N SER A 38 22.89 -16.02 40.62
CA SER A 38 22.85 -17.44 40.99
C SER A 38 24.23 -17.94 41.39
N GLU A 39 25.27 -17.64 40.60
CA GLU A 39 26.66 -18.00 40.87
C GLU A 39 27.14 -17.37 42.19
N MET A 40 26.83 -16.09 42.42
CA MET A 40 27.16 -15.43 43.70
C MET A 40 26.47 -16.04 44.92
N ILE A 41 25.26 -16.59 44.78
CA ILE A 41 24.55 -17.32 45.85
C ILE A 41 25.22 -18.67 46.05
N ASP A 42 25.55 -19.38 44.96
CA ASP A 42 26.22 -20.68 44.99
C ASP A 42 27.58 -20.61 45.69
N ASP A 43 28.41 -19.62 45.35
CA ASP A 43 29.71 -19.40 46.00
C ASP A 43 29.58 -19.27 47.53
N ARG A 44 28.55 -18.56 48.00
CA ARG A 44 28.30 -18.36 49.44
C ARG A 44 27.76 -19.62 50.11
N MET A 45 26.97 -20.42 49.42
CA MET A 45 26.53 -21.72 49.93
C MET A 45 27.71 -22.71 50.02
N GLU A 46 28.65 -22.64 49.08
CA GLU A 46 29.90 -23.42 49.12
C GLU A 46 30.82 -23.00 50.28
N ASP A 47 30.81 -21.72 50.64
CA ASP A 47 31.48 -21.17 51.84
C ASP A 47 30.80 -21.58 53.17
N GLY A 48 29.72 -22.36 53.12
CA GLY A 48 29.06 -22.96 54.28
C GLY A 48 27.89 -22.16 54.84
N LEU A 49 27.39 -21.13 54.13
CA LEU A 49 26.15 -20.45 54.49
C LEU A 49 24.93 -21.29 54.07
N THR A 50 23.84 -21.15 54.83
CA THR A 50 22.54 -21.69 54.38
C THR A 50 22.00 -20.88 53.19
N GLU A 51 21.11 -21.48 52.39
CA GLU A 51 20.56 -20.84 51.18
C GLU A 51 19.91 -19.48 51.49
N GLU A 52 19.19 -19.40 52.61
CA GLU A 52 18.52 -18.19 53.07
C GLU A 52 19.51 -17.10 53.51
N GLU A 53 20.60 -17.50 54.17
CA GLU A 53 21.66 -16.58 54.60
C GLU A 53 22.49 -16.08 53.40
N ALA A 54 22.74 -16.94 52.42
CA ALA A 54 23.46 -16.59 51.19
C ALA A 54 22.68 -15.55 50.38
N VAL A 55 21.36 -15.70 50.27
CA VAL A 55 20.50 -14.71 49.59
C VAL A 55 20.43 -13.40 50.38
N GLU A 56 20.32 -13.47 51.71
CA GLU A 56 20.30 -12.28 52.55
C GLU A 56 21.62 -11.47 52.48
N ALA A 57 22.75 -12.15 52.31
CA ALA A 57 24.07 -11.55 52.21
C ALA A 57 24.32 -10.78 50.91
N ILE A 58 23.57 -11.08 49.84
CA ILE A 58 23.73 -10.45 48.52
C ILE A 58 22.87 -9.18 48.41
N GLY A 59 21.78 -9.10 49.17
CA GLY A 59 20.90 -7.92 49.22
C GLY A 59 19.48 -8.22 48.77
N SER A 60 18.63 -7.19 48.79
CA SER A 60 17.22 -7.34 48.43
C SER A 60 17.02 -7.42 46.91
N VAL A 61 16.10 -8.28 46.46
CA VAL A 61 15.76 -8.43 45.03
C VAL A 61 15.36 -7.09 44.40
N ASP A 62 14.63 -6.25 45.14
CA ASP A 62 14.17 -4.94 44.65
C ASP A 62 15.35 -4.00 44.39
N GLU A 63 16.30 -3.91 45.32
CA GLU A 63 17.49 -3.06 45.18
C GLU A 63 18.37 -3.52 44.02
N ILE A 64 18.59 -4.83 43.92
CA ILE A 64 19.36 -5.46 42.84
C ILE A 64 18.70 -5.20 41.48
N SER A 65 17.39 -5.41 41.38
CA SER A 65 16.66 -5.18 40.12
C SER A 65 16.67 -3.71 39.70
N HIS A 66 16.55 -2.78 40.65
CA HIS A 66 16.63 -1.35 40.39
C HIS A 66 18.02 -0.92 39.90
N GLN A 67 19.08 -1.44 40.53
CA GLN A 67 20.47 -1.22 40.12
C GLN A 67 20.70 -1.65 38.67
N ILE A 68 20.28 -2.88 38.31
CA ILE A 68 20.43 -3.44 36.95
C ILE A 68 19.69 -2.58 35.92
N LEU A 69 18.49 -2.11 36.25
CA LEU A 69 17.71 -1.25 35.36
C LEU A 69 18.34 0.13 35.17
N MET A 70 18.95 0.71 36.21
CA MET A 70 19.65 2.00 36.13
C MET A 70 20.97 1.90 35.34
N ASP A 71 21.69 0.78 35.49
CA ASP A 71 22.95 0.54 34.79
C ASP A 71 22.74 0.12 33.33
N THR A 72 21.51 -0.24 32.94
CA THR A 72 21.19 -0.62 31.56
C THR A 72 20.98 0.62 30.68
N PRO A 73 21.72 0.77 29.55
CA PRO A 73 21.52 1.88 28.62
C PRO A 73 20.10 1.91 28.05
N LEU A 74 19.42 3.06 28.10
CA LEU A 74 18.07 3.32 27.55
C LEU A 74 17.84 2.75 26.12
N PRO A 75 18.80 2.77 25.18
CA PRO A 75 18.60 2.18 23.86
C PRO A 75 18.36 0.66 23.88
N LYS A 76 18.89 -0.06 24.86
CA LYS A 76 18.66 -1.51 25.01
C LYS A 76 17.25 -1.82 25.51
N LEU A 77 16.73 -1.01 26.42
CA LEU A 77 15.35 -1.10 26.94
C LEU A 77 14.31 -0.85 25.83
N VAL A 78 14.55 0.15 24.98
CA VAL A 78 13.66 0.45 23.84
C VAL A 78 13.73 -0.67 22.79
N LYS A 79 14.92 -1.24 22.54
CA LYS A 79 15.08 -2.35 21.60
C LYS A 79 14.42 -3.64 22.09
N ALA A 80 14.43 -3.91 23.40
CA ALA A 80 13.75 -5.05 24.01
C ALA A 80 12.22 -4.97 23.90
N LYS A 81 11.65 -3.77 24.02
CA LYS A 81 10.20 -3.55 23.86
C LYS A 81 9.73 -3.58 22.40
N VAL A 82 10.64 -3.37 21.44
CA VAL A 82 10.34 -3.22 20.01
C VAL A 82 10.74 -4.44 19.18
N THR A 83 11.34 -5.49 19.77
CA THR A 83 11.47 -6.77 19.06
C THR A 83 10.11 -7.47 19.04
N PRO A 84 9.42 -7.54 17.88
CA PRO A 84 8.22 -8.33 17.78
C PRO A 84 8.66 -9.79 17.85
N LYS A 85 8.34 -10.47 18.94
CA LYS A 85 8.55 -11.91 19.15
C LYS A 85 7.57 -12.75 18.31
N ARG A 86 7.30 -12.32 17.08
CA ARG A 86 6.52 -13.08 16.11
C ARG A 86 7.50 -13.63 15.11
N GLU A 87 8.03 -14.81 15.42
CA GLU A 87 8.59 -15.69 14.40
C GLU A 87 7.49 -15.91 13.37
N MET A 88 7.53 -15.17 12.26
CA MET A 88 6.70 -15.50 11.11
C MET A 88 7.17 -16.90 10.70
N LYS A 89 6.33 -17.91 10.95
CA LYS A 89 6.57 -19.26 10.47
C LYS A 89 6.91 -19.15 8.99
N GLY A 90 7.96 -19.82 8.53
CA GLY A 90 8.39 -19.75 7.11
C GLY A 90 7.25 -20.03 6.12
N TRP A 91 6.20 -20.71 6.57
CA TRP A 91 4.93 -20.88 5.85
C TRP A 91 4.17 -19.58 5.53
N GLU A 92 4.14 -18.59 6.44
CA GLU A 92 3.48 -17.29 6.23
C GLU A 92 4.26 -16.43 5.23
N ILE A 93 5.60 -16.49 5.27
CA ILE A 93 6.49 -15.88 4.29
C ILE A 93 6.35 -16.58 2.94
N LEU A 94 6.28 -17.92 2.90
CA LEU A 94 6.03 -18.68 1.68
C LEU A 94 4.66 -18.35 1.09
N LEU A 95 3.63 -18.15 1.90
CA LEU A 95 2.30 -17.74 1.44
C LEU A 95 2.29 -16.32 0.87
N ILE A 96 3.08 -15.40 1.42
CA ILE A 96 3.28 -14.06 0.88
C ILE A 96 4.11 -14.09 -0.40
N VAL A 97 5.17 -14.90 -0.45
CA VAL A 97 6.04 -15.08 -1.62
C VAL A 97 5.34 -15.83 -2.74
N LEU A 98 4.35 -16.69 -2.45
CA LEU A 98 3.50 -17.35 -3.44
C LEU A 98 2.24 -16.52 -3.77
N GLY A 99 1.80 -15.67 -2.83
CA GLY A 99 0.76 -14.67 -3.06
C GLY A 99 1.25 -13.56 -4.01
N PHE A 100 2.49 -13.09 -3.85
CA PHE A 100 3.09 -12.08 -4.72
C PHE A 100 3.03 -12.44 -6.23
N PRO A 101 3.44 -13.63 -6.69
CA PRO A 101 3.36 -14.03 -8.09
C PRO A 101 1.93 -14.25 -8.59
N ILE A 102 0.91 -14.26 -7.74
CA ILE A 102 -0.51 -14.32 -8.15
C ILE A 102 -1.11 -12.91 -8.20
N TRP A 103 -0.89 -12.09 -7.16
CA TRP A 103 -1.42 -10.74 -7.08
C TRP A 103 -0.72 -9.77 -8.04
N PHE A 104 0.57 -9.98 -8.32
CA PHE A 104 1.34 -9.18 -9.25
C PHE A 104 0.83 -9.25 -10.70
N PRO A 105 0.68 -10.44 -11.33
CA PRO A 105 0.07 -10.52 -12.66
C PRO A 105 -1.41 -10.12 -12.64
N LEU A 106 -2.15 -10.33 -11.55
CA LEU A 106 -3.52 -9.85 -11.42
C LEU A 106 -3.59 -8.32 -11.46
N LEU A 107 -2.68 -7.64 -10.78
CA LEU A 107 -2.57 -6.18 -10.82
C LEU A 107 -2.18 -5.67 -12.21
N ILE A 108 -1.23 -6.32 -12.88
CA ILE A 108 -0.85 -6.00 -14.26
C ILE A 108 -2.03 -6.23 -15.21
N ALA A 109 -2.77 -7.33 -15.08
CA ALA A 109 -3.94 -7.62 -15.89
C ALA A 109 -5.03 -6.55 -15.68
N ALA A 110 -5.32 -6.20 -14.43
CA ALA A 110 -6.28 -5.14 -14.11
C ALA A 110 -5.84 -3.78 -14.70
N ALA A 111 -4.55 -3.42 -14.55
CA ALA A 111 -4.00 -2.20 -15.13
C ALA A 111 -4.08 -2.21 -16.66
N SER A 112 -3.80 -3.36 -17.30
CA SER A 112 -3.91 -3.55 -18.74
C SER A 112 -5.33 -3.35 -19.24
N VAL A 113 -6.34 -3.88 -18.53
CA VAL A 113 -7.76 -3.67 -18.87
C VAL A 113 -8.15 -2.20 -18.78
N VAL A 114 -7.75 -1.50 -17.70
CA VAL A 114 -8.02 -0.06 -17.55
C VAL A 114 -7.34 0.74 -18.67
N PHE A 115 -6.09 0.42 -18.98
CA PHE A 115 -5.36 1.04 -20.07
C PHE A 115 -6.02 0.79 -21.44
N ALA A 116 -6.47 -0.44 -21.71
CA ALA A 116 -7.20 -0.76 -22.94
C ALA A 116 -8.51 0.03 -23.06
N VAL A 117 -9.27 0.17 -21.98
CA VAL A 117 -10.48 1.01 -21.96
C VAL A 117 -10.15 2.48 -22.23
N PHE A 118 -9.06 2.99 -21.66
CA PHE A 118 -8.61 4.36 -21.94
C PHE A 118 -8.25 4.55 -23.41
N VAL A 119 -7.41 3.67 -23.96
CA VAL A 119 -6.97 3.73 -25.37
C VAL A 119 -8.15 3.59 -26.33
N THR A 120 -9.11 2.70 -26.07
CA THR A 120 -10.31 2.54 -26.91
C THR A 120 -11.17 3.79 -26.90
N ILE A 121 -11.40 4.43 -25.74
CA ILE A 121 -12.13 5.71 -25.66
C ILE A 121 -11.43 6.78 -26.49
N TRP A 122 -10.12 6.94 -26.34
CA TRP A 122 -9.35 7.91 -27.13
C TRP A 122 -9.33 7.58 -28.62
N SER A 123 -9.22 6.31 -28.99
CA SER A 123 -9.27 5.85 -30.38
C SER A 123 -10.60 6.20 -31.04
N VAL A 124 -11.73 5.99 -30.34
CA VAL A 124 -13.06 6.38 -30.84
C VAL A 124 -13.11 7.90 -31.04
N ILE A 125 -12.66 8.70 -30.07
CA ILE A 125 -12.64 10.16 -30.19
C ILE A 125 -11.81 10.59 -31.40
N ILE A 126 -10.59 10.08 -31.54
CA ILE A 126 -9.70 10.40 -32.65
C ILE A 126 -10.32 10.00 -33.99
N SER A 127 -10.92 8.81 -34.08
CA SER A 127 -11.56 8.34 -35.32
C SER A 127 -12.71 9.23 -35.77
N LEU A 128 -13.53 9.72 -34.82
CA LEU A 128 -14.62 10.66 -35.10
C LEU A 128 -14.07 11.99 -35.65
N TYR A 129 -13.02 12.52 -35.04
CA TYR A 129 -12.36 13.73 -35.54
C TYR A 129 -11.64 13.53 -36.88
N ALA A 130 -11.08 12.34 -37.12
CA ALA A 130 -10.44 12.00 -38.39
C ALA A 130 -11.43 12.04 -39.56
N VAL A 131 -12.67 11.59 -39.35
CA VAL A 131 -13.74 11.69 -40.36
C VAL A 131 -14.03 13.15 -40.70
N VAL A 132 -14.18 14.02 -39.68
CA VAL A 132 -14.38 15.46 -39.90
C VAL A 132 -13.21 16.06 -40.67
N PHE A 133 -11.98 15.73 -40.29
CA PHE A 133 -10.78 16.19 -40.96
C PHE A 133 -10.72 15.73 -42.43
N SER A 134 -11.06 14.47 -42.71
CA SER A 134 -11.10 13.97 -44.10
C SER A 134 -12.13 14.71 -44.96
N LEU A 135 -13.26 15.13 -44.38
CA LEU A 135 -14.27 15.91 -45.10
C LEU A 135 -13.80 17.34 -45.37
N PHE A 136 -13.02 17.94 -44.48
CA PHE A 136 -12.36 19.22 -44.74
C PHE A 136 -11.34 19.11 -45.88
N VAL A 137 -10.53 18.05 -45.89
CA VAL A 137 -9.57 17.78 -46.96
C VAL A 137 -10.28 17.50 -48.29
N ALA A 138 -11.40 16.76 -48.26
CA ALA A 138 -12.22 16.53 -49.45
C ALA A 138 -12.82 17.85 -49.98
N ALA A 139 -13.37 18.69 -49.08
CA ALA A 139 -13.94 19.98 -49.46
C ALA A 139 -12.90 20.91 -50.10
N SER A 140 -11.68 20.97 -49.55
CA SER A 140 -10.59 21.76 -50.12
C SER A 140 -10.08 21.18 -51.45
N GLY A 141 -10.00 19.85 -51.57
CA GLY A 141 -9.67 19.18 -52.83
C GLY A 141 -10.67 19.50 -53.94
N CYS A 142 -11.97 19.50 -53.63
CA CYS A 142 -13.02 19.88 -54.57
C CYS A 142 -12.92 21.37 -54.99
N LEU A 143 -12.47 22.28 -54.11
CA LEU A 143 -12.24 23.68 -54.48
C LEU A 143 -11.07 23.83 -55.46
N VAL A 144 -9.97 23.09 -55.25
CA VAL A 144 -8.85 23.10 -56.19
C VAL A 144 -9.28 22.52 -57.55
N ALA A 145 -10.04 21.43 -57.54
CA ALA A 145 -10.60 20.84 -58.75
C ALA A 145 -11.54 21.81 -59.50
N MET A 146 -12.34 22.61 -58.78
CA MET A 146 -13.17 23.67 -59.37
C MET A 146 -12.32 24.65 -60.19
N PHE A 147 -11.20 25.14 -59.63
CA PHE A 147 -10.32 26.06 -60.34
C PHE A 147 -9.68 25.40 -61.58
N ALA A 148 -9.29 24.13 -61.49
CA ALA A 148 -8.72 23.40 -62.63
C ALA A 148 -9.72 23.23 -63.78
N GLU A 149 -10.96 22.80 -63.48
CA GLU A 149 -12.02 22.59 -64.47
C GLU A 149 -12.49 23.90 -65.13
N PHE A 150 -12.49 25.01 -64.37
CA PHE A 150 -12.84 26.32 -64.92
C PHE A 150 -11.80 26.80 -65.94
N ASN A 151 -10.51 26.54 -65.69
CA ASN A 151 -9.44 26.81 -66.66
C ASN A 151 -9.50 25.87 -67.88
N ALA A 152 -10.00 24.65 -67.72
CA ALA A 152 -10.20 23.69 -68.81
C ALA A 152 -11.44 24.00 -69.69
N GLY A 153 -12.22 25.04 -69.36
CA GLY A 153 -13.42 25.45 -70.11
C GLY A 153 -14.69 24.67 -69.76
N ASN A 154 -14.63 23.70 -68.83
CA ASN A 154 -15.76 22.88 -68.41
C ASN A 154 -16.56 23.57 -67.28
N MET A 155 -17.27 24.65 -67.61
CA MET A 155 -18.01 25.46 -66.63
C MET A 155 -19.03 24.66 -65.80
N ALA A 156 -19.69 23.66 -66.39
CA ALA A 156 -20.67 22.81 -65.70
C ALA A 156 -20.01 21.93 -64.61
N HIS A 157 -18.86 21.31 -64.92
CA HIS A 157 -18.13 20.49 -63.95
C HIS A 157 -17.55 21.33 -62.82
N GLY A 158 -17.08 22.55 -63.11
CA GLY A 158 -16.65 23.51 -62.10
C GLY A 158 -17.78 23.91 -61.14
N ALA A 159 -18.97 24.23 -61.66
CA ALA A 159 -20.12 24.60 -60.81
C ALA A 159 -20.58 23.44 -59.90
N LEU A 160 -20.55 22.20 -60.40
CA LEU A 160 -20.84 21.00 -59.59
C LEU A 160 -19.79 20.78 -58.48
N ALA A 161 -18.50 20.97 -58.79
CA ALA A 161 -17.43 20.84 -57.79
C ALA A 161 -17.57 21.87 -56.66
N LEU A 162 -17.96 23.11 -56.97
CA LEU A 162 -18.25 24.14 -55.97
C LEU A 162 -19.44 23.75 -55.08
N GLY A 163 -20.53 23.24 -55.67
CA GLY A 163 -21.67 22.71 -54.91
C GLY A 163 -21.27 21.56 -53.98
N ALA A 164 -20.45 20.63 -54.47
CA ALA A 164 -19.94 19.51 -53.70
C ALA A 164 -19.07 19.96 -52.50
N SER A 165 -18.24 20.99 -52.67
CA SER A 165 -17.46 21.59 -51.57
C SER A 165 -18.35 22.14 -50.46
N PHE A 166 -19.43 22.86 -50.80
CA PHE A 166 -20.37 23.38 -49.80
C PHE A 166 -21.11 22.27 -49.06
N ILE A 167 -21.53 21.22 -49.77
CA ILE A 167 -22.20 20.07 -49.15
C ILE A 167 -21.25 19.33 -48.22
N CYS A 168 -19.99 19.11 -48.63
CA CYS A 168 -18.97 18.48 -47.77
C CYS A 168 -18.68 19.34 -46.53
N ALA A 169 -18.49 20.65 -46.70
CA ALA A 169 -18.26 21.56 -45.58
C ALA A 169 -19.46 21.60 -44.60
N GLY A 170 -20.68 21.69 -45.13
CA GLY A 170 -21.90 21.63 -44.34
C GLY A 170 -22.04 20.33 -43.56
N THR A 171 -21.77 19.19 -44.23
CA THR A 171 -21.80 17.86 -43.60
C THR A 171 -20.74 17.73 -42.52
N ALA A 172 -19.53 18.26 -42.72
CA ALA A 172 -18.46 18.26 -41.74
C ALA A 172 -18.85 19.03 -40.46
N ILE A 173 -19.48 20.20 -40.59
CA ILE A 173 -19.94 21.01 -39.44
C ILE A 173 -21.05 20.28 -38.68
N LEU A 174 -22.03 19.69 -39.38
CA LEU A 174 -23.11 18.93 -38.74
C LEU A 174 -22.57 17.71 -37.98
N LEU A 175 -21.65 16.96 -38.60
CA LEU A 175 -21.00 15.81 -37.95
C LEU A 175 -20.18 16.22 -36.74
N PHE A 176 -19.46 17.35 -36.80
CA PHE A 176 -18.73 17.87 -35.64
C PHE A 176 -19.66 18.15 -34.45
N LEU A 177 -20.82 18.77 -34.68
CA LEU A 177 -21.81 19.01 -33.63
C LEU A 177 -22.39 17.71 -33.08
N LEU A 178 -22.70 16.74 -33.97
CA LEU A 178 -23.24 15.44 -33.60
C LEU A 178 -22.24 14.63 -32.77
N PHE A 179 -20.98 14.59 -33.19
CA PHE A 179 -19.90 13.90 -32.49
C PHE A 179 -19.63 14.51 -31.12
N ASN A 180 -19.70 15.84 -30.97
CA ASN A 180 -19.58 16.48 -29.67
C ASN A 180 -20.72 16.06 -28.71
N GLN A 181 -21.94 15.85 -29.22
CA GLN A 181 -23.04 15.32 -28.40
C GLN A 181 -22.81 13.85 -28.03
N ILE A 182 -22.36 13.02 -28.97
CA ILE A 182 -22.06 11.60 -28.74
C ILE A 182 -20.93 11.46 -27.72
N ALA A 183 -19.86 12.25 -27.81
CA ALA A 183 -18.76 12.24 -26.85
C ALA A 183 -19.26 12.58 -25.43
N LYS A 184 -20.12 13.60 -25.30
CA LYS A 184 -20.77 13.94 -24.01
C LYS A 184 -21.66 12.79 -23.50
N LEU A 185 -22.40 12.12 -24.39
CA LEU A 185 -23.24 10.97 -24.02
C LEU A 185 -22.40 9.81 -23.50
N ILE A 186 -21.31 9.45 -24.19
CA ILE A 186 -20.39 8.40 -23.78
C ILE A 186 -19.81 8.69 -22.40
N ILE A 187 -19.31 9.92 -22.18
CA ILE A 187 -18.77 10.32 -20.87
C ILE A 187 -19.85 10.24 -19.78
N ARG A 188 -21.09 10.63 -20.09
CA ARG A 188 -22.22 10.53 -19.16
C ARG A 188 -22.55 9.08 -18.81
N LEU A 189 -22.57 8.18 -19.80
CA LEU A 189 -22.78 6.75 -19.59
C LEU A 189 -21.65 6.12 -18.77
N CYS A 190 -20.39 6.45 -19.02
CA CYS A 190 -19.27 6.01 -18.20
C CYS A 190 -19.41 6.46 -16.75
N LYS A 191 -19.79 7.73 -16.51
CA LYS A 191 -20.05 8.25 -15.16
C LYS A 191 -21.21 7.51 -14.49
N LEU A 192 -22.26 7.17 -15.23
CA LEU A 192 -23.39 6.39 -14.70
C LEU A 192 -22.97 4.98 -14.28
N ILE A 193 -22.18 4.28 -15.09
CA ILE A 193 -21.68 2.94 -14.75
C ILE A 193 -20.79 3.00 -13.50
N ILE A 194 -19.86 3.96 -13.43
CA ILE A 194 -19.00 4.14 -12.26
C ILE A 194 -19.82 4.45 -11.01
N ASN A 195 -20.80 5.35 -11.11
CA ASN A 195 -21.67 5.69 -9.99
C ASN A 195 -22.57 4.52 -9.59
N ALA A 196 -23.05 3.72 -10.54
CA ALA A 196 -23.83 2.51 -10.28
C ALA A 196 -22.99 1.49 -9.48
N ILE A 197 -21.74 1.24 -9.89
CA ILE A 197 -20.81 0.36 -9.17
C ILE A 197 -20.55 0.89 -7.75
N LYS A 198 -20.26 2.20 -7.60
CA LYS A 198 -20.07 2.83 -6.29
C LYS A 198 -21.32 2.66 -5.41
N SER A 199 -22.51 2.92 -5.97
CA SER A 199 -23.76 2.78 -5.22
C SER A 199 -24.05 1.35 -4.79
N CYS A 200 -23.67 0.35 -5.60
CA CYS A 200 -23.84 -1.07 -5.29
C CYS A 200 -22.93 -1.51 -4.13
N PHE A 201 -21.70 -0.99 -4.08
CA PHE A 201 -20.77 -1.27 -2.97
C PHE A 201 -21.17 -0.55 -1.67
N VAL A 202 -21.60 0.71 -1.74
CA VAL A 202 -21.97 1.49 -0.55
C VAL A 202 -23.27 0.97 0.09
N LYS A 203 -24.20 0.42 -0.70
CA LYS A 203 -25.48 -0.08 -0.17
C LYS A 203 -25.38 -1.43 0.56
N LYS A 204 -24.25 -2.13 0.48
CA LYS A 204 -24.06 -3.46 1.09
C LYS A 204 -23.42 -3.43 2.50
N GLY A 205 -23.09 -2.25 3.03
CA GLY A 205 -22.56 -2.10 4.39
C GLY A 205 -23.62 -1.90 5.48
N ILE A 206 -24.91 -1.90 5.13
CA ILE A 206 -26.03 -1.76 6.06
C ILE A 206 -27.08 -2.82 5.72
N SER A 207 -26.80 -4.07 6.06
CA SER A 207 -27.84 -5.07 6.33
C SER A 207 -27.27 -6.22 7.15
#